data_AF-A0A934Q1Q6-F1
#
_entry.id   AF-A0A934Q1Q6-F1
#
_cell.length_a   1.000
_cell.length_b   1.000
_cell.length_c   1.000
_cell.angle_alpha   90.00
_cell.angle_beta   90.00
_cell.angle_gamma   90.00
#
_symmetry.space_group_name_H-M   'P 1'
#
loop_
_entity.id
_entity.type
_entity.pdbx_description
1 polymer ?
#
loop_
_entity_poly.entity_id
_entity_poly.type
_entity_poly.pdbx_seq_one_letter_code
_entity_poly.pdbx_strand_id
1 'polypeptide(L)'
;MRLAFADSEVARVEANGDLLRIVFAAAAIEPTLAGGEGGYLLGLALELSGARWQGGAAACFGRLREGSLSDAVTRFTAIELPFDGDGPWRAEFTFHGERLTVDAAHARCVPDAAAVFRASYAC
;
A
#
# COMPACT_ATOMS: atom_id res chain seq x y z
N MET A 1 9.29 7.90 7.54
CA MET A 1 8.67 8.09 6.20
C MET A 1 7.29 7.46 6.25
N ARG A 2 6.31 8.03 5.54
CA ARG A 2 4.95 7.49 5.48
C ARG A 2 4.60 7.11 4.04
N LEU A 3 4.07 5.91 3.83
CA LEU A 3 3.46 5.54 2.56
C LEU A 3 2.09 6.18 2.47
N ALA A 4 1.87 7.06 1.50
CA ALA A 4 0.55 7.55 1.13
C ALA A 4 -0.07 6.61 0.09
N PHE A 5 -1.25 6.06 0.36
CA PHE A 5 -1.87 5.12 -0.58
C PHE A 5 -2.39 5.82 -1.84
N ALA A 6 -2.99 7.00 -1.68
CA ALA A 6 -3.33 7.84 -2.82
C ALA A 6 -2.05 8.20 -3.59
N ASP A 7 -2.13 8.24 -4.91
CA ASP A 7 -1.03 8.55 -5.82
C ASP A 7 0.14 7.56 -5.87
N SER A 8 0.08 6.49 -5.08
CA SER A 8 0.93 5.32 -5.30
C SER A 8 0.51 4.57 -6.56
N GLU A 9 1.49 4.05 -7.31
CA GLU A 9 1.27 3.24 -8.50
C GLU A 9 1.51 1.76 -8.18
N VAL A 10 0.50 0.92 -8.43
CA VAL A 10 0.56 -0.53 -8.23
C VAL A 10 0.98 -1.19 -9.53
N ALA A 11 2.07 -1.94 -9.50
CA ALA A 11 2.55 -2.73 -10.63
C ALA A 11 1.65 -3.94 -10.87
N ARG A 12 1.27 -4.63 -9.78
CA ARG A 12 0.45 -5.85 -9.81
C ARG A 12 -0.03 -6.22 -8.41
N VAL A 13 -1.06 -7.04 -8.36
CA VAL A 13 -1.54 -7.72 -7.14
C VAL A 13 -1.37 -9.21 -7.33
N GLU A 14 -0.62 -9.84 -6.44
CA GLU A 14 -0.31 -11.28 -6.44
C GLU A 14 -1.13 -11.96 -5.35
N ALA A 15 -1.86 -13.01 -5.71
CA ALA A 15 -2.59 -13.85 -4.75
C ALA A 15 -1.92 -15.22 -4.66
N ASN A 16 -1.57 -15.66 -3.45
CA ASN A 16 -1.00 -16.98 -3.19
C ASN A 16 -1.61 -17.56 -1.91
N GLY A 17 -2.58 -18.47 -2.05
CA GLY A 17 -3.32 -19.00 -0.92
C GLY A 17 -4.08 -17.90 -0.18
N ASP A 18 -3.75 -17.71 1.09
CA ASP A 18 -4.29 -16.65 1.96
C ASP A 18 -3.38 -15.43 2.05
N LEU A 19 -2.35 -15.32 1.21
CA LEU A 19 -1.52 -14.13 1.08
C LEU A 19 -1.97 -13.32 -0.13
N LEU A 20 -2.30 -12.05 0.09
CA LEU A 20 -2.46 -11.06 -0.97
C LEU A 20 -1.32 -10.04 -0.89
N ARG A 21 -0.56 -9.91 -1.97
CA ARG A 21 0.58 -8.99 -2.05
C ARG A 21 0.34 -7.92 -3.10
N ILE A 22 0.36 -6.66 -2.68
CA ILE A 22 0.24 -5.49 -3.55
C ILE A 22 1.64 -4.96 -3.80
N VAL A 23 2.14 -5.13 -5.02
CA VAL A 23 3.48 -4.70 -5.42
C VAL A 23 3.40 -3.32 -6.05
N PHE A 24 4.06 -2.34 -5.45
CA PHE A 24 4.09 -0.98 -5.96
C PHE A 24 5.16 -0.82 -7.03
N ALA A 25 4.78 -0.24 -8.17
CA ALA A 25 5.74 0.29 -9.15
C ALA A 25 6.43 1.53 -8.58
N ALA A 26 5.65 2.40 -7.93
CA ALA A 26 6.11 3.61 -7.25
C ALA A 26 5.20 3.92 -6.06
N ALA A 27 5.69 3.69 -4.84
CA ALA A 27 4.94 3.98 -3.62
C ALA A 27 5.17 5.44 -3.21
N ALA A 28 4.12 6.26 -3.14
CA ALA A 28 4.22 7.66 -2.77
C ALA A 28 4.64 7.80 -1.29
N ILE A 29 5.72 8.54 -1.04
CA ILE A 29 6.28 8.73 0.28
C ILE A 29 6.13 10.17 0.72
N GLU A 30 5.51 10.35 1.88
CA GLU A 30 5.47 11.60 2.62
C GLU A 30 6.57 11.64 3.69
N PRO A 31 7.22 12.79 3.90
CA PRO A 31 8.16 12.97 5.00
C PRO A 31 7.41 12.99 6.34
N THR A 32 7.95 12.31 7.35
CA THR A 32 7.37 12.32 8.71
C THR A 32 7.73 13.61 9.47
N LEU A 33 8.85 14.25 9.13
CA LEU A 33 9.35 15.47 9.77
C LEU A 33 9.24 16.66 8.81
N ALA A 34 8.99 17.84 9.37
CA ALA A 34 9.00 19.09 8.61
C ALA A 34 10.36 19.30 7.95
N GLY A 35 10.38 19.54 6.63
CA GLY A 35 11.59 19.74 5.84
C GLY A 35 12.18 18.48 5.20
N GLY A 36 11.55 17.30 5.36
CA GLY A 36 11.91 16.13 4.57
C GLY A 36 11.39 16.24 3.11
N GLU A 37 12.09 15.59 2.18
CA GLU A 37 11.67 15.53 0.78
C GLU A 37 10.63 14.40 0.58
N GLY A 38 9.51 14.74 -0.07
CA GLY A 38 8.57 13.75 -0.58
C GLY A 38 9.11 13.08 -1.84
N GLY A 39 8.60 11.90 -2.16
CA GLY A 39 9.09 11.15 -3.31
C GLY A 39 8.39 9.84 -3.52
N TYR A 40 9.08 8.92 -4.18
CA TYR A 40 8.59 7.58 -4.46
C TYR A 40 9.59 6.54 -3.98
N LEU A 41 9.09 5.49 -3.35
CA LEU A 41 9.84 4.29 -3.03
C LEU A 41 9.52 3.20 -4.04
N LEU A 42 10.54 2.75 -4.77
CA LEU A 42 10.43 1.65 -5.74
C LEU A 42 10.66 0.32 -5.02
N GLY A 43 10.02 -0.76 -5.49
CA GLY A 43 10.22 -2.11 -4.94
C GLY A 43 9.49 -2.39 -3.63
N LEU A 44 8.62 -1.47 -3.18
CA LEU A 44 7.81 -1.69 -1.98
C LEU A 44 6.66 -2.67 -2.26
N ALA A 45 6.30 -3.47 -1.27
CA ALA A 45 5.09 -4.29 -1.31
C ALA A 45 4.32 -4.18 0.02
N LEU A 46 2.99 -4.17 -0.08
CA LEU A 46 2.09 -4.39 1.05
C LEU A 46 1.63 -5.86 1.02
N GLU A 47 1.92 -6.59 2.08
CA GLU A 47 1.57 -7.98 2.30
C GLU A 47 0.39 -8.05 3.27
N LEU A 48 -0.66 -8.77 2.87
CA LEU A 48 -1.88 -8.99 3.65
C LEU A 48 -2.07 -10.49 3.83
N SER A 49 -1.80 -11.01 5.03
CA SER A 49 -1.84 -12.44 5.34
C SER A 49 -3.19 -12.84 5.95
N GLY A 50 -3.63 -14.08 5.73
CA GLY A 50 -4.99 -14.49 6.10
C GLY A 50 -6.06 -13.74 5.29
N ALA A 51 -5.72 -13.30 4.08
CA ALA A 51 -6.51 -12.42 3.25
C ALA A 51 -7.75 -13.11 2.66
N ARG A 52 -8.86 -12.39 2.70
CA ARG A 52 -10.08 -12.63 1.93
C ARG A 52 -10.42 -11.35 1.21
N TRP A 53 -10.61 -11.40 -0.10
CA TRP A 53 -10.84 -10.19 -0.87
C TRP A 53 -12.05 -10.29 -1.79
N GLN A 54 -12.55 -9.12 -2.16
CA GLN A 54 -13.60 -8.91 -3.14
C GLN A 54 -13.11 -7.94 -4.21
N GLY A 55 -13.53 -8.17 -5.46
CA GLY A 55 -13.03 -7.45 -6.63
C GLY A 55 -12.02 -8.26 -7.45
N GLY A 56 -11.75 -7.79 -8.67
CA GLY A 56 -10.82 -8.45 -9.57
C GLY A 56 -9.37 -8.09 -9.24
N ALA A 57 -8.72 -8.82 -8.33
CA ALA A 57 -7.32 -8.56 -7.95
C ALA A 57 -6.38 -8.45 -9.17
N ALA A 58 -6.55 -9.29 -10.19
CA ALA A 58 -5.76 -9.24 -11.42
C ALA A 58 -6.00 -7.97 -12.27
N ALA A 59 -7.15 -7.30 -12.10
CA ALA A 59 -7.48 -6.04 -12.77
C ALA A 59 -7.04 -4.80 -11.95
N CYS A 60 -6.53 -4.99 -10.73
CA CYS A 60 -6.13 -3.93 -9.83
C CYS A 60 -4.66 -3.54 -10.05
N PHE A 61 -4.40 -2.72 -11.07
CA PHE A 61 -3.08 -2.18 -11.39
C PHE A 61 -3.15 -0.70 -11.80
N GLY A 62 -2.01 -0.01 -11.79
CA GLY A 62 -1.89 1.40 -12.09
C GLY A 62 -2.03 2.30 -10.86
N ARG A 63 -2.31 3.59 -11.08
CA ARG A 63 -2.41 4.59 -10.02
C ARG A 63 -3.62 4.34 -9.12
N LEU A 64 -3.37 4.28 -7.82
CA LEU A 64 -4.41 4.34 -6.80
C LEU A 64 -5.02 5.73 -6.77
N ARG A 65 -6.34 5.79 -6.98
CA ARG A 65 -7.11 7.02 -6.78
C ARG A 65 -7.36 7.27 -5.30
N GLU A 66 -7.72 6.21 -4.60
CA GLU A 66 -7.93 6.20 -3.16
C GLU A 66 -7.41 4.87 -2.62
N GLY A 67 -6.85 4.92 -1.42
CA GLY A 67 -6.48 3.73 -0.69
C GLY A 67 -6.52 3.97 0.80
N SER A 68 -6.94 2.96 1.55
CA SER A 68 -6.88 3.00 3.00
C SER A 68 -6.64 1.62 3.58
N LEU A 69 -5.96 1.59 4.71
CA LEU A 69 -5.86 0.46 5.61
C LEU A 69 -6.57 0.86 6.91
N SER A 70 -7.37 -0.02 7.51
CA SER A 70 -8.07 0.27 8.76
C SER A 70 -8.04 -0.92 9.69
N ASP A 71 -7.88 -0.65 10.98
CA ASP A 71 -8.19 -1.59 12.05
C ASP A 71 -9.62 -1.34 12.55
N ALA A 72 -9.98 -1.87 13.72
CA ALA A 72 -11.30 -1.71 14.32
C ALA A 72 -11.64 -0.27 14.75
N VAL A 73 -10.65 0.61 14.91
CA VAL A 73 -10.78 1.93 15.53
C VAL A 73 -10.36 3.04 14.57
N THR A 74 -9.32 2.81 13.78
CA THR A 74 -8.62 3.84 13.03
C THR A 74 -8.58 3.49 11.55
N ARG A 75 -8.83 4.49 10.71
CA ARG A 75 -8.63 4.42 9.25
C ARG A 75 -7.40 5.23 8.87
N PHE A 76 -6.47 4.57 8.21
CA PHE A 76 -5.21 5.12 7.72
C PHE A 76 -5.26 5.29 6.20
N THR A 77 -5.16 6.53 5.72
CA THR A 77 -4.90 6.83 4.30
C THR A 77 -3.40 6.85 3.97
N ALA A 78 -2.57 6.83 5.01
CA ALA A 78 -1.14 6.66 4.94
C ALA A 78 -0.64 5.92 6.19
N ILE A 79 0.38 5.06 6.02
CA ILE A 79 0.98 4.25 7.09
C ILE A 79 2.46 4.60 7.27
N GLU A 80 2.96 4.54 8.50
CA GLU A 80 4.39 4.72 8.77
C GLU A 80 5.18 3.50 8.29
N LEU A 81 6.33 3.73 7.65
CA LEU A 81 7.24 2.67 7.26
C LEU A 81 8.43 2.58 8.25
N PRO A 82 8.84 1.37 8.66
CA PRO A 82 8.22 0.08 8.35
C PRO A 82 6.87 -0.09 9.07
N PHE A 83 5.93 -0.77 8.42
CA PHE A 83 4.65 -1.13 8.99
C PHE A 83 4.58 -2.65 9.18
N ASP A 84 4.23 -3.09 10.38
CA ASP A 84 4.01 -4.50 10.71
C ASP A 84 2.97 -4.56 11.83
N GLY A 85 1.76 -5.03 11.50
CA GLY A 85 0.62 -4.99 12.40
C GLY A 85 -0.18 -6.28 12.39
N ASP A 86 -0.37 -6.85 13.58
CA ASP A 86 -1.33 -7.93 13.83
C ASP A 86 -2.76 -7.41 13.92
N GLY A 87 -3.73 -8.20 13.48
CA GLY A 87 -5.15 -7.97 13.77
C GLY A 87 -6.05 -8.08 12.55
N PRO A 88 -7.38 -7.99 12.74
CA PRO A 88 -8.26 -7.84 11.60
C PRO A 88 -7.96 -6.48 10.94
N TRP A 89 -7.33 -6.52 9.78
CA TRP A 89 -7.11 -5.37 8.91
C TRP A 89 -8.12 -5.40 7.78
N ARG A 90 -8.68 -4.24 7.46
CA ARG A 90 -9.42 -4.02 6.22
C ARG A 90 -8.65 -3.05 5.34
N ALA A 91 -8.33 -3.47 4.13
CA ALA A 91 -7.76 -2.62 3.10
C ALA A 91 -8.81 -2.36 2.02
N GLU A 92 -8.91 -1.10 1.59
CA GLU A 92 -9.81 -0.68 0.53
C GLU A 92 -9.04 0.16 -0.48
N PHE A 93 -8.99 -0.31 -1.72
CA PHE A 93 -8.25 0.33 -2.81
C PHE A 93 -9.17 0.58 -4.01
N THR A 94 -9.11 1.80 -4.53
CA THR A 94 -9.85 2.20 -5.72
C THR A 94 -8.88 2.53 -6.85
N PHE A 95 -9.04 1.83 -7.96
CA PHE A 95 -8.32 2.04 -9.22
C PHE A 95 -9.26 2.69 -10.24
N HIS A 96 -8.83 2.80 -11.50
CA HIS A 96 -9.67 3.33 -12.59
C HIS A 96 -10.83 2.37 -12.94
N GLY A 97 -11.93 2.44 -12.18
CA GLY A 97 -13.14 1.65 -12.40
C GLY A 97 -13.20 0.33 -11.62
N GLU A 98 -12.11 -0.06 -10.95
CA GLU A 98 -12.02 -1.27 -10.14
C GLU A 98 -11.89 -0.92 -8.65
N ARG A 99 -12.47 -1.76 -7.79
CA ARG A 99 -12.33 -1.66 -6.33
C ARG A 99 -11.89 -3.01 -5.77
N LEU A 100 -10.88 -2.97 -4.93
CA LEU A 100 -10.37 -4.11 -4.18
C LEU A 100 -10.61 -3.87 -2.70
N THR A 101 -11.40 -4.74 -2.08
CA THR A 101 -11.57 -4.77 -0.62
C THR A 101 -10.95 -6.04 -0.09
N VAL A 102 -10.12 -5.94 0.94
CA VAL A 102 -9.37 -7.06 1.52
C VAL A 102 -9.55 -7.05 3.02
N ASP A 103 -10.01 -8.16 3.59
CA ASP A 103 -9.94 -8.43 5.02
C ASP A 103 -8.75 -9.36 5.27
N ALA A 104 -7.87 -9.04 6.22
CA ALA A 104 -6.65 -9.78 6.52
C ALA A 104 -6.44 -9.93 8.02
N ALA A 105 -5.69 -10.95 8.45
CA ALA A 105 -5.32 -11.17 9.84
C ALA A 105 -4.01 -10.47 10.25
N HIS A 106 -3.24 -10.02 9.26
CA HIS A 106 -1.97 -9.36 9.43
C HIS A 106 -1.65 -8.50 8.21
N ALA A 107 -1.05 -7.33 8.43
CA ALA A 107 -0.65 -6.40 7.38
C ALA A 107 0.80 -5.96 7.58
N ARG A 108 1.60 -6.06 6.53
CA ARG A 108 3.04 -5.76 6.56
C ARG A 108 3.48 -4.97 5.34
N CYS A 109 4.19 -3.88 5.57
CA CYS A 109 4.78 -3.05 4.54
C CYS A 109 6.18 -2.63 4.99
N VAL A 110 7.16 -3.45 4.65
CA VAL A 110 8.55 -3.27 5.07
C VAL A 110 9.39 -3.09 3.82
N PRO A 111 10.09 -1.94 3.65
CA PRO A 111 11.05 -1.76 2.57
C PRO A 111 12.10 -2.87 2.60
N ASP A 112 12.34 -3.54 1.47
CA ASP A 112 13.43 -4.50 1.35
C ASP A 112 14.78 -3.79 1.07
N ALA A 113 15.87 -4.54 1.06
CA ALA A 113 17.20 -4.00 0.77
C ALA A 113 17.37 -3.50 -0.68
N ALA A 114 16.45 -3.88 -1.58
CA ALA A 114 16.44 -3.46 -2.98
C ALA A 114 15.58 -2.21 -3.19
N ALA A 115 14.86 -1.72 -2.17
CA ALA A 115 14.01 -0.56 -2.26
C ALA A 115 14.83 0.70 -2.53
N VAL A 116 14.42 1.48 -3.54
CA VAL A 116 15.13 2.69 -3.98
C VAL A 116 14.21 3.88 -3.82
N PHE A 117 14.60 4.83 -2.97
CA PHE A 117 13.91 6.11 -2.85
C PHE A 117 14.34 7.06 -3.99
N ARG A 118 13.37 7.75 -4.58
CA ARG A 118 13.57 8.83 -5.56
C ARG A 118 12.78 10.06 -5.12
N ALA A 119 13.47 11.16 -4.86
CA ALA A 119 12.83 12.43 -4.55
C ALA A 119 11.94 12.88 -5.71
N SER A 120 10.79 13.45 -5.38
CA SER A 120 9.91 14.10 -6.35
C SER A 120 10.19 15.60 -6.32
N TYR A 121 10.41 16.19 -7.49
CA TYR A 121 10.53 17.65 -7.67
C TYR A 121 9.23 18.26 -8.20
N ALA A 122 8.09 17.59 -8.02
CA ALA A 122 6.80 18.16 -8.33
C ALA A 122 6.48 19.27 -7.31
N CYS A 123 6.80 20.51 -7.69
CA CYS A 123 6.48 21.73 -6.96
C CYS A 123 5.03 22.16 -7.19
#